data_AF-A0A2V7P660-F1
#
_entry.id   AF-A0A2V7P660-F1
#
_cell.length_a   1.000
_cell.length_b   1.000
_cell.length_c   1.000
_cell.angle_alpha   90.00
_cell.angle_beta   90.00
_cell.angle_gamma   90.00
#
_symmetry.space_group_name_H-M   'P 1'
#
loop_
_entity.id
_entity.type
_entity.pdbx_description
1 polymer ?
#
loop_
_entity_poly.entity_id
_entity_poly.type
_entity_poly.pdbx_seq_one_letter_code
_entity_poly.pdbx_strand_id
1 'polypeptide(L)'
;MGTASYPITRALEITAYGRLVSGAPFTPLVGSDINGDGARNDRAFLFDPATAGDSGLASGMRALLAGGPSAVRSCLAKQLGRIAARNSCTGPWQPAFDLQVNWRPAWFGLDRRLTLSVLTVNLLGGLDQWLHGAAHLHGWGYGAWPDPVLLYVNGFNPATNRFRYTVNGRFGSVASSSGGITLPFQLALQGRYALGPARVRQRARAAAPTPAVEAPALPANLVAAILQRRDSLGYTPEQVTQLAAISDSLDARDRILADSMQAIVQQAGDRADPAIVLARLGPLVAAARENVRRALERARAVLTPEQWSKLPDALKASGT
;
A
#
# COMPACT_ATOMS: atom_id res chain seq x y z
N MET A 1 -8.47 -0.25 0.43
CA MET A 1 -8.65 0.52 -0.83
C MET A 1 -9.20 -0.43 -1.86
N GLY A 2 -10.17 0.00 -2.65
CA GLY A 2 -10.78 -0.80 -3.70
C GLY A 2 -10.99 0.05 -4.94
N THR A 3 -10.90 -0.60 -6.10
CA THR A 3 -11.19 0.00 -7.39
C THR A 3 -12.19 -0.89 -8.13
N ALA A 4 -13.15 -0.27 -8.79
CA ALA A 4 -14.13 -0.97 -9.60
C ALA A 4 -14.27 -0.26 -10.94
N SER A 5 -14.04 -0.96 -12.05
CA SER A 5 -14.23 -0.44 -13.40
C SER A 5 -15.39 -1.13 -14.08
N TYR A 6 -16.24 -0.32 -14.73
CA TYR A 6 -17.39 -0.81 -15.49
C TYR A 6 -17.36 -0.20 -16.91
N PRO A 7 -17.15 -1.04 -17.96
CA PRO A 7 -17.20 -0.59 -19.34
C PRO A 7 -18.66 -0.49 -19.81
N ILE A 8 -19.27 0.69 -19.68
CA ILE A 8 -20.66 0.93 -20.12
C ILE A 8 -20.81 0.65 -21.62
N THR A 9 -19.84 1.10 -22.41
CA THR A 9 -19.76 0.76 -23.84
C THR A 9 -18.32 0.48 -24.21
N ARG A 10 -18.07 0.04 -25.44
CA ARG A 10 -16.70 -0.05 -25.97
C ARG A 10 -15.97 1.30 -25.92
N ALA A 11 -16.69 2.42 -25.95
CA ALA A 11 -16.13 3.77 -26.00
C ALA A 11 -16.19 4.50 -24.64
N LEU A 12 -16.91 3.98 -23.64
CA LEU A 12 -17.14 4.66 -22.37
C LEU A 12 -16.91 3.69 -21.22
N GLU A 13 -16.03 4.08 -20.31
CA GLU A 13 -15.65 3.32 -19.13
C GLU A 13 -15.73 4.24 -17.92
N ILE A 14 -16.29 3.73 -16.81
CA ILE A 14 -16.30 4.44 -15.53
C ILE A 14 -15.51 3.61 -14.53
N THR A 15 -14.63 4.27 -13.79
CA THR A 15 -13.87 3.69 -12.69
C THR A 15 -14.20 4.43 -11.41
N ALA A 16 -14.54 3.67 -10.37
CA ALA A 16 -14.72 4.17 -9.02
C ALA A 16 -13.52 3.80 -8.16
N TYR A 17 -13.03 4.76 -7.38
CA TYR A 17 -11.94 4.62 -6.43
C TYR A 17 -12.52 4.81 -5.03
N GLY A 18 -12.43 3.77 -4.20
CA GLY A 18 -12.89 3.80 -2.82
C GLY A 18 -11.73 3.55 -1.85
N ARG A 19 -11.64 4.37 -0.80
CA ARG A 19 -10.72 4.14 0.31
C ARG A 19 -11.45 4.39 1.62
N LEU A 20 -11.21 3.51 2.58
CA LEU A 20 -11.70 3.65 3.94
C LEU A 20 -10.51 3.37 4.86
N VAL A 21 -10.19 4.33 5.73
CA VAL A 21 -9.06 4.25 6.65
C VAL A 21 -9.58 4.39 8.07
N SER A 22 -9.09 3.55 8.97
CA SER A 22 -9.37 3.68 10.40
C SER A 22 -8.85 5.03 10.91
N GLY A 23 -9.56 5.63 11.86
CA GLY A 23 -9.14 6.90 12.44
C GLY A 23 -7.79 6.80 13.14
N ALA A 24 -7.02 7.90 13.10
CA ALA A 24 -5.74 7.98 13.76
C ALA A 24 -5.90 7.86 15.28
N PRO A 25 -5.02 7.12 15.97
CA PRO A 25 -5.02 7.09 17.41
C PRO A 25 -4.49 8.41 17.98
N PHE A 26 -5.04 8.84 19.11
CA PHE A 26 -4.63 10.04 19.82
C PHE A 26 -4.74 9.87 21.33
N THR A 27 -4.05 10.74 22.07
CA THR A 27 -3.99 10.72 23.54
C THR A 27 -4.83 11.86 24.10
N PRO A 28 -5.69 11.63 25.10
CA PRO A 28 -6.29 12.71 25.88
C PRO A 28 -5.22 13.52 26.62
N LEU A 29 -5.12 14.81 26.32
CA LEU A 29 -4.12 15.73 26.87
C LEU A 29 -4.74 16.81 27.76
N VAL A 30 -3.89 17.40 28.60
CA VAL A 30 -4.12 18.70 29.21
C VAL A 30 -3.56 19.78 28.27
N GLY A 31 -4.30 20.85 28.06
CA GLY A 31 -3.92 21.93 27.13
C GLY A 31 -2.75 22.82 27.59
N SER A 32 -2.12 22.47 28.71
CA SER A 32 -0.99 23.18 29.33
C SER A 32 0.07 22.17 29.74
N ASP A 33 1.31 22.64 29.83
CA ASP A 33 2.37 21.95 30.58
C ASP A 33 2.06 22.11 32.08
N ILE A 34 1.68 21.01 32.74
CA ILE A 34 1.39 20.92 34.17
C ILE A 34 2.53 20.29 34.95
N ASN A 35 3.46 19.58 34.28
CA ASN A 35 4.58 18.90 34.92
C ASN A 35 5.86 19.77 34.96
N GLY A 36 5.88 20.87 34.20
CA GLY A 36 6.95 21.86 34.17
C GLY A 36 8.17 21.48 33.31
N ASP A 37 8.06 20.50 32.41
CA ASP A 37 9.16 20.03 31.55
C ASP A 37 9.32 20.84 30.25
N GLY A 38 8.46 21.85 30.04
CA GLY A 38 8.45 22.70 28.86
C GLY A 38 7.69 22.13 27.67
N ALA A 39 7.09 20.94 27.77
CA ALA A 39 6.34 20.30 26.70
C ALA A 39 4.83 20.28 26.96
N ARG A 40 4.04 20.70 25.96
CA ARG A 40 2.56 20.64 26.02
C ARG A 40 2.05 19.26 25.59
N ASN A 41 2.48 18.21 26.29
CA ASN A 41 2.15 16.81 25.97
C ASN A 41 1.63 16.01 27.18
N ASP A 42 1.24 16.73 28.24
CA ASP A 42 0.78 16.11 29.47
C ASP A 42 -0.54 15.36 29.27
N ARG A 43 -0.56 14.13 29.77
CA ARG A 43 -1.73 13.25 29.66
C ARG A 43 -2.78 13.67 30.69
N ALA A 44 -4.02 13.78 30.25
CA ALA A 44 -5.11 14.11 31.14
C ALA A 44 -5.40 12.97 32.12
N PHE A 45 -5.72 13.32 33.38
CA PHE A 45 -6.42 12.41 34.27
C PHE A 45 -7.90 12.39 33.90
N LEU A 46 -8.47 11.22 33.64
CA LEU A 46 -9.88 11.10 33.29
C LEU A 46 -10.72 11.05 34.56
N PHE A 47 -11.30 12.17 34.93
CA PHE A 47 -12.17 12.27 36.09
C PHE A 47 -13.48 11.53 35.86
N ASP A 48 -13.81 10.64 36.80
CA ASP A 48 -15.13 10.01 36.82
C ASP A 48 -16.17 11.05 37.32
N PRO A 49 -17.17 11.42 36.49
CA PRO A 49 -18.18 12.39 36.89
C PRO A 49 -19.04 11.96 38.09
N ALA A 50 -19.05 10.68 38.47
CA ALA A 50 -19.76 10.19 39.64
C ALA A 50 -19.03 10.47 40.96
N THR A 51 -17.71 10.63 40.92
CA THR A 51 -16.85 10.81 42.12
C THR A 51 -16.06 12.11 42.12
N ALA A 52 -16.06 12.85 41.01
CA ALA A 52 -15.41 14.16 40.91
C ALA A 52 -16.02 15.18 41.88
N GLY A 53 -15.17 15.76 42.75
CA GLY A 53 -15.58 16.78 43.73
C GLY A 53 -15.85 18.16 43.12
N ASP A 54 -15.40 18.43 41.90
CA ASP A 54 -15.68 19.66 41.17
C ASP A 54 -16.93 19.45 40.30
N SER A 55 -18.00 20.19 40.60
CA SER A 55 -19.29 20.07 39.91
C SER A 55 -19.24 20.52 38.45
N GLY A 56 -18.43 21.53 38.13
CA GLY A 56 -18.23 22.03 36.77
C GLY A 56 -17.52 20.98 35.92
N LEU A 57 -16.42 20.43 36.43
CA LEU A 57 -15.71 19.32 35.82
C LEU A 57 -16.62 18.10 35.60
N ALA A 58 -17.37 17.70 36.63
CA ALA A 58 -18.27 16.55 36.56
C ALA A 58 -19.37 16.78 35.51
N SER A 59 -19.93 17.99 35.44
CA SER A 59 -20.94 18.33 34.43
C SER A 59 -20.37 18.28 33.00
N GLY A 60 -19.15 18.80 32.78
CA GLY A 60 -18.48 18.75 31.50
C GLY A 60 -18.17 17.33 31.04
N MET A 61 -17.68 16.48 31.95
CA MET A 61 -17.45 15.05 31.66
C MET A 61 -18.77 14.32 31.33
N ARG A 62 -19.86 14.59 32.05
CA ARG A 62 -21.19 14.03 31.73
C ARG A 62 -21.68 14.46 30.35
N ALA A 63 -21.53 15.74 30.01
CA ALA A 63 -21.91 16.25 28.70
C ALA A 63 -21.13 15.55 27.57
N LEU A 64 -19.83 15.35 27.74
CA LEU A 64 -18.98 14.66 26.77
C LEU A 64 -19.31 13.17 26.63
N LEU A 65 -19.60 12.49 27.74
CA LEU A 65 -20.02 11.09 27.76
C LEU A 65 -21.44 10.88 27.22
N ALA A 66 -22.30 11.90 27.24
CA ALA A 66 -23.64 11.85 26.67
C ALA A 66 -23.65 12.20 25.17
N GLY A 67 -22.99 13.30 24.78
CA GLY A 67 -23.10 13.90 23.44
C GLY A 67 -21.88 13.71 22.52
N GLY A 68 -20.76 13.20 23.02
CA GLY A 68 -19.54 13.05 22.22
C GLY A 68 -19.60 11.93 21.17
N PRO A 69 -18.64 11.88 20.22
CA PRO A 69 -18.53 10.78 19.26
C PRO A 69 -18.48 9.40 19.96
N SER A 70 -19.10 8.37 19.38
CA SER A 70 -19.20 7.05 20.03
C SER A 70 -17.84 6.43 20.37
N ALA A 71 -16.84 6.58 19.49
CA ALA A 71 -15.46 6.13 19.73
C ALA A 71 -14.81 6.87 20.92
N VAL A 72 -15.04 8.18 21.03
CA VAL A 72 -14.57 9.03 22.14
C VAL A 72 -15.24 8.61 23.45
N ARG A 73 -16.56 8.45 23.46
CA ARG A 73 -17.31 8.01 24.65
C ARG A 73 -16.81 6.66 25.16
N SER A 74 -16.62 5.70 24.25
CA SER A 74 -16.06 4.38 24.57
C SER A 74 -14.63 4.47 25.11
N CYS A 75 -13.79 5.32 24.52
CA CYS A 75 -12.43 5.57 24.98
C CYS A 75 -12.39 6.14 26.41
N LEU A 76 -13.20 7.17 26.67
CA LEU A 76 -13.23 7.85 27.96
C LEU A 76 -13.79 6.94 29.05
N ALA A 77 -14.91 6.25 28.78
CA ALA A 77 -15.56 5.35 29.74
C ALA A 77 -14.62 4.23 30.22
N LYS A 78 -13.78 3.69 29.33
CA LYS A 78 -12.80 2.66 29.69
C LYS A 78 -11.67 3.18 30.57
N GLN A 79 -11.46 4.49 30.65
CA GLN A 79 -10.28 5.09 31.26
C GLN A 79 -10.61 5.99 32.46
N LEU A 80 -11.87 6.06 32.89
CA LEU A 80 -12.26 6.84 34.06
C LEU A 80 -11.47 6.41 35.31
N GLY A 81 -11.10 7.39 36.14
CA GLY A 81 -10.37 7.20 37.39
C GLY A 81 -8.86 7.02 37.24
N ARG A 82 -8.28 7.17 36.04
CA ARG A 82 -6.83 7.03 35.80
C ARG A 82 -6.29 8.04 34.80
N ILE A 83 -4.96 8.15 34.76
CA ILE A 83 -4.24 8.91 33.73
C ILE A 83 -4.47 8.24 32.37
N ALA A 84 -4.73 9.05 31.34
CA ALA A 84 -4.94 8.58 29.98
C ALA A 84 -3.77 7.70 29.50
N ALA A 85 -4.07 6.57 28.89
CA ALA A 85 -3.08 5.79 28.16
C ALA A 85 -2.74 6.49 26.84
N ARG A 86 -1.49 6.35 26.40
CA ARG A 86 -1.03 6.90 25.12
C ARG A 86 -1.79 6.22 23.97
N ASN A 87 -2.21 7.01 22.98
CA ASN A 87 -2.87 6.52 21.77
C ASN A 87 -4.12 5.67 22.05
N SER A 88 -4.82 5.98 23.15
CA SER A 88 -5.94 5.19 23.67
C SER A 88 -7.28 5.52 23.01
N CYS A 89 -7.44 6.74 22.49
CA CYS A 89 -8.62 7.12 21.72
C CYS A 89 -8.34 7.00 20.23
N THR A 90 -9.38 6.75 19.46
CA THR A 90 -9.30 6.68 17.99
C THR A 90 -10.21 7.74 17.38
N GLY A 91 -9.70 8.43 16.37
CA GLY A 91 -10.48 9.37 15.58
C GLY A 91 -11.58 8.66 14.77
N PRO A 92 -12.44 9.43 14.09
CA PRO A 92 -13.43 8.84 13.19
C PRO A 92 -12.76 8.18 11.99
N TRP A 93 -13.48 7.25 11.37
CA TRP A 93 -13.09 6.68 10.09
C TRP A 93 -13.03 7.75 9.01
N GLN A 94 -12.06 7.63 8.12
CA GLN A 94 -11.82 8.57 7.02
C GLN A 94 -12.17 7.89 5.69
N PRO A 95 -13.39 8.09 5.16
CA PRO A 95 -13.76 7.63 3.83
C PRO A 95 -13.26 8.61 2.75
N ALA A 96 -12.82 8.07 1.62
CA ALA A 96 -12.57 8.79 0.39
C ALA A 96 -13.19 8.02 -0.78
N PHE A 97 -13.82 8.75 -1.69
CA PHE A 97 -14.43 8.20 -2.88
C PHE A 97 -14.25 9.18 -4.02
N ASP A 98 -13.82 8.68 -5.18
CA ASP A 98 -13.60 9.45 -6.39
C ASP A 98 -14.00 8.62 -7.63
N LEU A 99 -14.31 9.31 -8.73
CA LEU A 99 -14.75 8.73 -10.00
C LEU A 99 -13.85 9.21 -11.13
N GLN A 100 -13.51 8.30 -12.04
CA GLN A 100 -12.91 8.61 -13.32
C GLN A 100 -13.79 8.09 -14.45
N VAL A 101 -14.13 8.95 -15.39
CA VAL A 101 -14.82 8.61 -16.62
C VAL A 101 -13.83 8.69 -17.77
N ASN A 102 -13.67 7.60 -18.52
CA ASN A 102 -12.83 7.52 -19.69
C ASN A 102 -13.69 7.34 -20.94
N TRP A 103 -13.57 8.27 -21.88
CA TRP A 103 -14.31 8.27 -23.13
C TRP A 103 -13.37 8.25 -24.33
N ARG A 104 -13.62 7.32 -25.25
CA ARG A 104 -12.82 7.05 -26.45
C ARG A 104 -13.69 7.16 -27.69
N PRO A 105 -13.95 8.39 -28.18
CA PRO A 105 -14.81 8.60 -29.33
C PRO A 105 -14.30 7.90 -30.60
N ALA A 106 -15.23 7.34 -31.37
CA ALA A 106 -14.97 6.77 -32.69
C ALA A 106 -15.50 7.65 -33.83
N TRP A 107 -16.23 8.74 -33.52
CA TRP A 107 -16.73 9.69 -34.51
C TRP A 107 -15.62 10.54 -35.13
N PHE A 108 -15.87 11.15 -36.29
CA PHE A 108 -14.94 12.02 -37.01
C PHE A 108 -13.58 11.38 -37.39
N GLY A 109 -13.54 10.06 -37.62
CA GLY A 109 -12.31 9.37 -38.03
C GLY A 109 -11.24 9.29 -36.93
N LEU A 110 -11.59 9.56 -35.67
CA LEU A 110 -10.66 9.52 -34.54
C LEU A 110 -10.23 8.09 -34.18
N ASP A 111 -10.88 7.04 -34.70
CA ASP A 111 -10.53 5.63 -34.51
C ASP A 111 -10.19 5.23 -33.06
N ARG A 112 -10.82 5.89 -32.06
CA ARG A 112 -10.55 5.72 -30.61
C ARG A 112 -9.11 6.09 -30.19
N ARG A 113 -8.40 6.86 -31.00
CA ARG A 113 -7.06 7.39 -30.72
C ARG A 113 -7.09 8.53 -29.70
N LEU A 114 -8.19 9.27 -29.65
CA LEU A 114 -8.45 10.25 -28.60
C LEU A 114 -9.06 9.54 -27.39
N THR A 115 -8.47 9.71 -26.22
CA THR A 115 -9.06 9.40 -24.92
C THR A 115 -9.27 10.71 -24.17
N LEU A 116 -10.52 11.00 -23.85
CA LEU A 116 -10.91 12.09 -22.96
C LEU A 116 -11.25 11.49 -21.61
N SER A 117 -10.64 12.01 -20.56
CA SER A 117 -10.83 11.54 -19.20
C SER A 117 -11.31 12.69 -18.32
N VAL A 118 -12.31 12.40 -17.48
CA VAL A 118 -12.77 13.29 -16.41
C VAL A 118 -12.54 12.57 -15.10
N LEU A 119 -11.80 13.18 -14.17
CA LEU A 119 -11.54 12.63 -12.85
C LEU A 119 -12.08 13.61 -11.80
N THR A 120 -12.76 13.08 -10.79
CA THR A 120 -13.10 13.85 -9.59
C THR A 120 -11.97 13.77 -8.58
N VAL A 121 -11.74 14.86 -7.86
CA VAL A 121 -10.90 14.86 -6.67
C VAL A 121 -11.73 15.38 -5.51
N ASN A 122 -11.71 14.62 -4.41
CA ASN A 122 -12.51 14.89 -3.22
C ASN A 122 -14.03 14.96 -3.51
N LEU A 123 -14.57 13.97 -4.22
CA LEU A 123 -16.00 13.93 -4.53
C LEU A 123 -16.89 13.90 -3.28
N LEU A 124 -16.47 13.18 -2.22
CA LEU A 124 -17.25 13.13 -0.97
C LEU A 124 -17.37 14.50 -0.31
N GLY A 125 -16.31 15.31 -0.29
CA GLY A 125 -16.39 16.68 0.24
C GLY A 125 -17.31 17.57 -0.58
N GLY A 126 -17.30 17.42 -1.91
CA GLY A 126 -18.25 18.11 -2.79
C GLY A 126 -19.70 17.70 -2.52
N LEU A 127 -19.96 16.41 -2.32
CA LEU A 127 -21.29 15.88 -1.99
C LEU A 127 -21.77 16.34 -0.61
N ASP A 128 -20.89 16.40 0.39
CA ASP A 128 -21.21 16.90 1.73
C ASP A 128 -21.65 18.37 1.68
N GLN A 129 -20.90 19.21 0.98
CA GLN A 129 -21.27 20.61 0.77
C GLN A 129 -22.55 20.76 -0.05
N TRP A 130 -22.77 19.91 -1.06
CA TRP A 130 -23.98 19.97 -1.89
C TRP A 130 -25.23 19.53 -1.13
N LEU A 131 -25.14 18.49 -0.31
CA LEU A 131 -26.28 17.91 0.42
C LEU A 131 -26.60 18.66 1.72
N HIS A 132 -25.59 19.12 2.45
CA HIS A 132 -25.76 19.74 3.77
C HIS A 132 -25.51 21.25 3.78
N GLY A 133 -24.95 21.80 2.69
CA GLY A 133 -24.60 23.21 2.59
C GLY A 133 -23.29 23.53 3.33
N ALA A 134 -22.67 24.66 2.94
CA ALA A 134 -21.38 25.08 3.50
C ALA A 134 -21.42 25.39 5.02
N ALA A 135 -22.61 25.67 5.58
CA ALA A 135 -22.79 25.98 7.00
C ALA A 135 -22.94 24.73 7.90
N HIS A 136 -23.25 23.56 7.34
CA HIS A 136 -23.55 22.34 8.10
C HIS A 136 -22.80 21.12 7.54
N LEU A 137 -21.49 21.27 7.28
CA LEU A 137 -20.66 20.17 6.78
C LEU A 137 -20.53 19.06 7.82
N HIS A 138 -20.69 17.82 7.37
CA HIS A 138 -20.50 16.62 8.20
C HIS A 138 -19.04 16.13 8.19
N GLY A 139 -18.18 16.73 7.37
CA GLY A 139 -16.75 16.46 7.33
C GLY A 139 -16.37 15.32 6.38
N TRP A 140 -17.18 15.01 5.37
CA TRP A 140 -16.81 13.97 4.40
C TRP A 140 -15.67 14.44 3.50
N GLY A 141 -14.69 13.58 3.23
CA GLY A 141 -13.56 13.94 2.38
C GLY A 141 -12.54 14.90 3.00
N TYR A 142 -12.70 15.26 4.28
CA TYR A 142 -11.74 16.07 5.03
C TYR A 142 -10.80 15.20 5.87
N GLY A 143 -9.51 15.60 5.92
CA GLY A 143 -8.52 15.03 6.82
C GLY A 143 -8.83 15.43 8.27
N ALA A 144 -9.60 14.60 8.95
CA ALA A 144 -10.09 14.86 10.29
C ALA A 144 -9.03 14.51 11.35
N TRP A 145 -8.35 15.52 11.90
CA TRP A 145 -7.53 15.39 13.11
C TRP A 145 -8.40 15.73 14.32
N PRO A 146 -8.69 14.77 15.22
CA PRO A 146 -9.46 15.05 16.42
C PRO A 146 -8.71 16.00 17.35
N ASP A 147 -9.42 16.89 18.04
CA ASP A 147 -8.84 17.71 19.11
C ASP A 147 -8.43 16.81 20.30
N PRO A 148 -7.13 16.70 20.62
CA PRO A 148 -6.65 15.82 21.68
C PRO A 148 -6.78 16.45 23.08
N VAL A 149 -7.09 17.74 23.20
CA VAL A 149 -7.14 18.43 24.49
C VAL A 149 -8.46 18.11 25.19
N LEU A 150 -8.39 17.33 26.27
CA LEU A 150 -9.55 16.99 27.09
C LEU A 150 -9.80 18.06 28.18
N LEU A 151 -8.72 18.56 28.79
CA LEU A 151 -8.80 19.45 29.95
C LEU A 151 -8.00 20.73 29.73
N TYR A 152 -8.60 21.86 30.08
CA TYR A 152 -7.90 23.13 30.24
C TYR A 152 -7.71 23.43 31.72
N VAL A 153 -6.53 23.92 32.09
CA VAL A 153 -6.28 24.42 33.44
C VAL A 153 -6.84 25.84 33.54
N ASN A 154 -7.75 26.07 34.49
CA ASN A 154 -8.34 27.40 34.72
C ASN A 154 -7.87 28.04 36.04
N GLY A 155 -7.07 27.33 36.84
CA GLY A 155 -6.47 27.86 38.06
C GLY A 155 -5.74 26.80 38.88
N PHE A 156 -5.12 27.24 39.98
CA PHE A 156 -4.46 26.38 40.95
C PHE A 156 -4.93 26.74 42.36
N ASN A 157 -5.30 25.74 43.15
CA ASN A 157 -5.65 25.91 44.55
C ASN A 157 -4.44 25.57 45.44
N PRO A 158 -3.77 26.57 46.04
CA PRO A 158 -2.59 26.35 46.86
C PRO A 158 -2.91 25.66 48.20
N ALA A 159 -4.13 25.77 48.72
CA ALA A 159 -4.51 25.10 49.97
C ALA A 159 -4.58 23.58 49.82
N THR A 160 -4.90 23.10 48.62
CA THR A 160 -5.04 21.66 48.32
C THR A 160 -3.97 21.14 47.36
N ASN A 161 -3.05 21.99 46.90
CA ASN A 161 -2.08 21.73 45.84
C ASN A 161 -2.70 21.03 44.61
N ARG A 162 -3.83 21.56 44.13
CA ARG A 162 -4.57 20.96 43.01
C ARG A 162 -4.89 21.99 41.95
N PHE A 163 -4.68 21.60 40.70
CA PHE A 163 -5.19 22.34 39.55
C PHE A 163 -6.71 22.24 39.49
N ARG A 164 -7.34 23.33 39.05
CA ARG A 164 -8.75 23.37 38.65
C ARG A 164 -8.80 23.23 37.14
N TYR A 165 -9.75 22.41 36.67
CA TYR A 165 -9.85 22.02 35.28
C TYR A 165 -11.22 22.37 34.71
N THR A 166 -11.25 22.73 33.44
CA THR A 166 -12.47 22.82 32.62
C THR A 166 -12.39 21.80 31.51
N VAL A 167 -13.47 21.06 31.28
CA VAL A 167 -13.54 20.04 30.22
C VAL A 167 -13.75 20.73 28.88
N ASN A 168 -12.96 20.33 27.88
CA ASN A 168 -13.20 20.71 26.51
C ASN A 168 -14.41 19.94 25.96
N GLY A 169 -15.54 20.62 25.79
CA GLY A 169 -16.75 20.03 25.19
C GLY A 169 -16.55 19.59 23.73
N ARG A 170 -15.49 20.07 23.06
CA ARG A 170 -15.13 19.71 21.67
C ARG A 170 -14.08 18.59 21.59
N PHE A 171 -13.71 17.97 22.71
CA PHE A 171 -12.72 16.89 22.73
C PHE A 171 -13.07 15.78 21.73
N GLY A 172 -12.09 15.41 20.90
CA GLY A 172 -12.24 14.39 19.86
C GLY A 172 -13.24 14.75 18.75
N SER A 173 -13.80 15.95 18.76
CA SER A 173 -14.55 16.48 17.62
C SER A 173 -13.59 16.78 16.48
N VAL A 174 -14.08 16.58 15.27
CA VAL A 174 -13.35 16.84 14.02
C VAL A 174 -13.91 18.03 13.29
N ALA A 175 -14.72 18.85 13.98
CA ALA A 175 -15.36 20.03 13.45
C ALA A 175 -14.29 21.00 12.96
N SER A 176 -14.10 21.01 11.63
CA SER A 176 -13.38 22.00 10.83
C SER A 176 -12.36 22.75 11.67
N SER A 177 -11.30 22.06 12.10
CA SER A 177 -10.19 22.72 12.78
C SER A 177 -9.84 23.92 11.92
N SER A 178 -9.86 25.10 12.54
CA SER A 178 -9.83 26.44 11.96
C SER A 178 -8.49 26.76 11.27
N GLY A 179 -8.03 25.84 10.43
CA GLY A 179 -6.70 25.73 9.89
C GLY A 179 -6.73 25.66 8.37
N GLY A 180 -7.54 26.50 7.73
CA GLY A 180 -7.35 27.07 6.38
C GLY A 180 -7.17 26.14 5.17
N ILE A 181 -7.04 24.83 5.35
CA ILE A 181 -6.76 23.87 4.28
C ILE A 181 -8.02 23.04 4.07
N THR A 182 -8.97 23.62 3.36
CA THR A 182 -10.06 22.87 2.74
C THR A 182 -9.52 22.23 1.47
N LEU A 183 -9.66 20.92 1.32
CA LEU A 183 -9.49 20.28 0.01
C LEU A 183 -10.79 20.50 -0.77
N PRO A 184 -10.82 21.39 -1.77
CA PRO A 184 -12.04 21.59 -2.55
C PRO A 184 -12.33 20.36 -3.40
N PHE A 185 -13.60 20.15 -3.73
CA PHE A 185 -13.96 19.28 -4.84
C PHE A 185 -13.41 19.86 -6.15
N GLN A 186 -12.79 19.00 -6.98
CA GLN A 186 -12.25 19.41 -8.27
C GLN A 186 -12.64 18.43 -9.38
N LEU A 187 -12.74 18.96 -10.60
CA LEU A 187 -12.85 18.19 -11.82
C LEU A 187 -11.57 18.36 -12.64
N ALA A 188 -10.84 17.26 -12.84
CA ALA A 188 -9.67 17.21 -13.70
C ALA A 188 -10.07 16.68 -15.08
N LEU A 189 -9.79 17.46 -16.11
CA LEU A 189 -10.01 17.09 -17.51
C LEU A 189 -8.67 16.73 -18.14
N GLN A 190 -8.58 15.55 -18.77
CA GLN A 190 -7.38 15.10 -19.44
C GLN A 190 -7.71 14.64 -20.86
N GLY A 191 -6.95 15.13 -21.85
CA GLY A 191 -7.01 14.64 -23.23
C GLY A 191 -5.71 13.93 -23.59
N ARG A 192 -5.81 12.71 -24.11
CA ARG A 192 -4.69 11.96 -24.65
C ARG A 192 -4.98 11.56 -26.08
N TYR A 193 -4.13 11.97 -27.02
CA TYR A 193 -4.23 11.60 -28.42
C TYR A 193 -3.06 10.70 -28.83
N ALA A 194 -3.35 9.52 -29.37
CA ALA A 194 -2.34 8.57 -29.82
C ALA A 194 -1.88 8.90 -31.25
N LEU A 195 -0.60 9.30 -31.37
CA LEU A 195 0.08 9.52 -32.65
C LEU A 195 0.78 8.24 -33.13
N GLY A 196 0.70 7.95 -34.43
CA GLY A 196 1.26 6.74 -35.04
C GLY A 196 0.21 5.68 -35.44
N PRO A 197 0.62 4.56 -36.05
CA PRO A 197 -0.31 3.52 -36.49
C PRO A 197 -1.05 2.88 -35.30
N ALA A 198 -2.38 2.79 -35.38
CA ALA A 198 -3.22 2.18 -34.35
C ALA A 198 -2.83 0.71 -34.17
N ARG A 199 -2.24 0.36 -33.02
CA ARG A 199 -1.75 -1.00 -32.71
C ARG A 199 -2.83 -2.08 -32.80
N VAL A 200 -4.12 -1.70 -32.80
CA VAL A 200 -5.26 -2.61 -32.99
C VAL A 200 -5.32 -3.16 -34.42
N ARG A 201 -4.86 -2.41 -35.43
CA ARG A 201 -4.73 -2.92 -36.82
C ARG A 201 -3.53 -3.84 -37.01
N GLN A 202 -2.60 -3.89 -36.05
CA GLN A 202 -1.53 -4.89 -36.04
C GLN A 202 -2.04 -6.25 -35.53
N ARG A 203 -3.15 -6.31 -34.78
CA ARG A 203 -3.78 -7.57 -34.35
C ARG A 203 -4.78 -8.15 -35.36
N ALA A 204 -5.36 -7.35 -36.25
CA ALA A 204 -6.32 -7.83 -37.26
C ALA A 204 -5.72 -8.03 -38.67
N ARG A 205 -4.59 -7.37 -38.99
CA ARG A 205 -3.70 -7.83 -40.09
C ARG A 205 -2.74 -8.92 -39.65
N ALA A 206 -2.63 -9.17 -38.34
CA ALA A 206 -2.28 -10.48 -37.81
C ALA A 206 -3.54 -11.37 -37.77
N ALA A 207 -4.21 -11.55 -38.92
CA ALA A 207 -4.70 -12.88 -39.21
C ALA A 207 -3.43 -13.75 -39.18
N ALA A 208 -3.31 -14.51 -38.10
CA ALA A 208 -2.11 -15.16 -37.59
C ALA A 208 -1.00 -15.38 -38.64
N PRO A 209 0.21 -14.81 -38.48
CA PRO A 209 1.34 -15.71 -38.53
C PRO A 209 1.14 -16.66 -37.34
N THR A 210 1.13 -17.96 -37.60
CA THR A 210 1.41 -18.99 -36.60
C THR A 210 2.43 -18.45 -35.60
N PRO A 211 2.21 -18.59 -34.27
CA PRO A 211 3.15 -18.05 -33.30
C PRO A 211 4.52 -18.62 -33.63
N ALA A 212 5.48 -17.74 -33.94
CA ALA A 212 6.88 -18.13 -33.94
C ALA A 212 7.13 -18.70 -32.54
N VAL A 213 7.43 -19.99 -32.47
CA VAL A 213 7.68 -20.67 -31.20
C VAL A 213 8.91 -20.01 -30.59
N GLU A 214 8.76 -19.23 -29.51
CA GLU A 214 9.90 -18.61 -28.84
C GLU A 214 10.65 -19.64 -27.99
N ALA A 215 11.97 -19.50 -27.89
CA ALA A 215 12.79 -20.37 -27.06
C ALA A 215 12.42 -20.16 -25.57
N PRO A 216 12.15 -21.23 -24.80
CA PRO A 216 11.79 -21.12 -23.40
C PRO A 216 12.96 -20.55 -22.59
N ALA A 217 12.63 -19.71 -21.59
CA ALA A 217 13.63 -19.17 -20.68
C ALA A 217 14.22 -20.28 -19.80
N LEU A 218 15.55 -20.25 -19.64
CA LEU A 218 16.27 -21.17 -18.76
C LEU A 218 16.07 -20.79 -17.28
N PRO A 219 16.12 -21.77 -16.36
CA PRO A 219 16.08 -21.52 -14.93
C PRO A 219 17.26 -20.63 -14.49
N ALA A 220 17.03 -19.78 -13.49
CA ALA A 220 18.06 -18.88 -12.99
C ALA A 220 19.22 -19.64 -12.30
N ASN A 221 20.44 -19.12 -12.43
CA ASN A 221 21.63 -19.64 -11.76
C ASN A 221 21.56 -19.35 -10.25
N LEU A 222 21.10 -20.33 -9.47
CA LEU A 222 20.98 -20.22 -8.01
C LEU A 222 22.34 -20.17 -7.30
N VAL A 223 23.41 -20.70 -7.90
CA VAL A 223 24.75 -20.69 -7.33
C VAL A 223 25.33 -19.27 -7.32
N ALA A 224 25.08 -18.48 -8.38
CA ALA A 224 25.41 -17.06 -8.40
C ALA A 224 24.69 -16.29 -7.26
N ALA A 225 23.43 -16.62 -6.98
CA ALA A 225 22.68 -16.02 -5.88
C ALA A 225 23.22 -16.45 -4.50
N ILE A 226 23.69 -17.69 -4.35
CA ILE A 226 24.37 -18.17 -3.13
C ILE A 226 25.70 -17.43 -2.93
N LEU A 227 26.46 -17.20 -4.00
CA LEU A 227 27.75 -16.49 -3.97
C LEU A 227 27.60 -15.03 -3.48
N GLN A 228 26.51 -14.35 -3.82
CA GLN A 228 26.21 -12.99 -3.37
C GLN A 228 26.02 -12.88 -1.84
N ARG A 229 25.87 -13.99 -1.11
CA ARG A 229 25.73 -14.00 0.36
C ARG A 229 27.05 -14.13 1.11
N ARG A 230 28.20 -14.08 0.41
CA ARG A 230 29.54 -14.26 0.97
C ARG A 230 29.82 -13.41 2.22
N ASP A 231 29.39 -12.15 2.22
CA ASP A 231 29.67 -11.21 3.32
C ASP A 231 28.80 -11.49 4.55
N SER A 232 27.58 -12.04 4.34
CA SER A 232 26.64 -12.35 5.42
C SER A 232 26.89 -13.72 6.06
N LEU A 233 27.44 -14.67 5.29
CA LEU A 233 27.66 -16.05 5.73
C LEU A 233 29.13 -16.39 5.99
N GLY A 234 30.03 -15.41 5.80
CA GLY A 234 31.45 -15.53 6.14
C GLY A 234 32.15 -16.64 5.36
N TYR A 235 31.97 -16.68 4.04
CA TYR A 235 32.62 -17.69 3.20
C TYR A 235 34.15 -17.51 3.18
N THR A 236 34.89 -18.61 3.17
CA THR A 236 36.35 -18.54 2.98
C THR A 236 36.69 -18.17 1.54
N PRO A 237 37.90 -17.61 1.27
CA PRO A 237 38.36 -17.33 -0.10
C PRO A 237 38.31 -18.56 -1.02
N GLU A 238 38.59 -19.74 -0.49
CA GLU A 238 38.52 -21.02 -1.19
C GLU A 238 37.07 -21.39 -1.53
N GLN A 239 36.13 -21.22 -0.60
CA GLN A 239 34.70 -21.43 -0.85
C GLN A 239 34.16 -20.48 -1.93
N VAL A 240 34.55 -19.20 -1.88
CA VAL A 240 34.19 -18.21 -2.90
C VAL A 240 34.70 -18.64 -4.28
N THR A 241 35.96 -19.09 -4.36
CA THR A 241 36.57 -19.55 -5.61
C THR A 241 35.89 -20.79 -6.17
N GLN A 242 35.56 -21.77 -5.31
CA GLN A 242 34.86 -22.98 -5.72
C GLN A 242 33.42 -22.71 -6.17
N LEU A 243 32.68 -21.86 -5.45
CA LEU A 243 31.32 -21.46 -5.83
C LEU A 243 31.29 -20.65 -7.13
N ALA A 244 32.25 -19.74 -7.34
CA ALA A 244 32.41 -19.01 -8.60
C ALA A 244 32.66 -19.96 -9.76
N ALA A 245 33.57 -20.93 -9.61
CA ALA A 245 33.83 -21.93 -10.64
C ALA A 245 32.60 -22.81 -10.97
N ILE A 246 31.78 -23.14 -9.97
CA ILE A 246 30.51 -23.87 -10.19
C ILE A 246 29.51 -22.99 -10.95
N SER A 247 29.37 -21.72 -10.57
CA SER A 247 28.49 -20.75 -11.24
C SER A 247 28.89 -20.54 -12.70
N ASP A 248 30.17 -20.28 -12.96
CA ASP A 248 30.68 -20.03 -14.31
C ASP A 248 30.53 -21.28 -15.21
N SER A 249 30.74 -22.46 -14.63
CA SER A 249 30.53 -23.73 -15.34
C SER A 249 29.05 -23.98 -15.68
N LEU A 250 28.13 -23.60 -14.79
CA LEU A 250 26.69 -23.68 -15.07
C LEU A 250 26.31 -22.71 -16.19
N ASP A 251 26.72 -21.45 -16.11
CA ASP A 251 26.41 -20.44 -17.14
C ASP A 251 26.96 -20.85 -18.51
N ALA A 252 28.19 -21.40 -18.56
CA ALA A 252 28.77 -21.88 -19.81
C ALA A 252 27.98 -23.04 -20.43
N ARG A 253 27.50 -23.98 -19.61
CA ARG A 253 26.66 -25.12 -20.08
C ARG A 253 25.29 -24.66 -20.55
N ASP A 254 24.67 -23.76 -19.80
CA ASP A 254 23.33 -23.29 -20.09
C ASP A 254 23.30 -22.33 -21.30
N ARG A 255 24.38 -21.59 -21.57
CA ARG A 255 24.55 -20.85 -22.84
C ARG A 255 24.51 -21.76 -24.06
N ILE A 256 25.19 -22.91 -24.02
CA ILE A 256 25.16 -23.89 -25.12
C ILE A 256 23.74 -24.42 -25.35
N LEU A 257 22.99 -24.66 -24.27
CA LEU A 257 21.58 -25.08 -24.37
C LEU A 257 20.69 -23.96 -24.92
N ALA A 258 20.90 -22.72 -24.48
CA ALA A 258 20.18 -21.54 -24.99
C ALA A 258 20.42 -21.34 -26.49
N ASP A 259 21.66 -21.42 -26.94
CA ASP A 259 22.03 -21.30 -28.35
C ASP A 259 21.40 -22.44 -29.18
N SER A 260 21.36 -23.66 -28.62
CA SER A 260 20.71 -24.82 -29.27
C SER A 260 19.19 -24.66 -29.39
N MET A 261 18.53 -24.15 -28.34
CA MET A 261 17.09 -23.86 -28.38
C MET A 261 16.76 -22.75 -29.38
N GLN A 262 17.59 -21.71 -29.41
CA GLN A 262 17.45 -20.61 -30.36
C GLN A 262 17.63 -21.09 -31.81
N ALA A 263 18.60 -21.97 -32.07
CA ALA A 263 18.80 -22.58 -33.38
C ALA A 263 17.60 -23.44 -33.82
N ILE A 264 17.00 -24.21 -32.90
CA ILE A 264 15.79 -25.01 -33.18
C ILE A 264 14.61 -24.11 -33.58
N VAL A 265 14.43 -23.00 -32.87
CA VAL A 265 13.39 -22.00 -33.17
C VAL A 265 13.63 -21.33 -34.51
N GLN A 266 14.87 -20.92 -34.81
CA GLN A 266 15.23 -20.28 -36.07
C GLN A 266 15.08 -21.23 -37.28
N GLN A 267 15.45 -22.50 -37.13
CA GLN A 267 15.32 -23.51 -38.18
C GLN A 267 13.86 -23.91 -38.45
N ALA A 268 12.99 -23.82 -37.46
CA ALA A 268 11.56 -24.13 -37.60
C ALA A 268 10.85 -23.10 -38.49
N GLY A 269 11.22 -21.82 -38.40
CA GLY A 269 10.65 -20.74 -39.19
C GLY A 269 9.16 -20.49 -38.91
N ASP A 270 8.57 -19.53 -39.64
CA ASP A 270 7.24 -18.96 -39.32
C ASP A 270 6.05 -19.93 -39.53
N ARG A 271 6.25 -21.10 -40.13
CA ARG A 271 5.18 -22.05 -40.51
C ARG A 271 5.28 -23.42 -39.80
N ALA A 272 6.17 -23.57 -38.83
CA ALA A 272 6.30 -24.83 -38.11
C ALA A 272 5.13 -25.09 -37.15
N ASP A 273 4.76 -26.35 -36.98
CA ASP A 273 3.80 -26.79 -35.98
C ASP A 273 4.38 -26.58 -34.56
N PRO A 274 3.73 -25.74 -33.72
CA PRO A 274 4.20 -25.46 -32.36
C PRO A 274 4.37 -26.71 -31.49
N ALA A 275 3.56 -27.74 -31.67
CA ALA A 275 3.66 -28.97 -30.88
C ALA A 275 4.96 -29.73 -31.18
N ILE A 276 5.39 -29.75 -32.43
CA ILE A 276 6.62 -30.42 -32.87
C ILE A 276 7.85 -29.67 -32.36
N VAL A 277 7.85 -28.33 -32.44
CA VAL A 277 8.96 -27.52 -31.93
C VAL A 277 9.07 -27.63 -30.42
N LEU A 278 7.95 -27.57 -29.69
CA LEU A 278 7.95 -27.70 -28.23
C LEU A 278 8.40 -29.10 -27.78
N ALA A 279 8.02 -30.16 -28.49
CA ALA A 279 8.51 -31.51 -28.23
C ALA A 279 10.04 -31.64 -28.42
N ARG A 280 10.63 -30.89 -29.36
CA ARG A 280 12.09 -30.82 -29.58
C ARG A 280 12.82 -29.99 -28.51
N LEU A 281 12.17 -28.96 -27.98
CA LEU A 281 12.73 -28.11 -26.92
C LEU A 281 12.68 -28.76 -25.53
N GLY A 282 11.70 -29.65 -25.29
CA GLY A 282 11.51 -30.33 -24.00
C GLY A 282 12.78 -30.97 -23.40
N PRO A 283 13.55 -31.77 -24.15
CA PRO A 283 14.80 -32.36 -23.66
C PRO A 283 15.86 -31.34 -23.24
N LEU A 284 15.96 -30.20 -23.95
CA LEU A 284 16.93 -29.14 -23.62
C LEU A 284 16.54 -28.40 -22.32
N VAL A 285 15.25 -28.16 -22.12
CA VAL A 285 14.74 -27.59 -20.87
C VAL A 285 14.95 -28.55 -19.69
N ALA A 286 14.72 -29.85 -19.90
CA ALA A 286 14.99 -30.87 -18.89
C ALA A 286 16.48 -30.94 -18.55
N ALA A 287 17.37 -30.85 -19.55
CA ALA A 287 18.82 -30.81 -19.36
C ALA A 287 19.27 -29.58 -18.56
N ALA A 288 18.69 -28.40 -18.80
CA ALA A 288 19.00 -27.19 -18.04
C ALA A 288 18.56 -27.29 -16.56
N ARG A 289 17.37 -27.84 -16.30
CA ARG A 289 16.91 -28.11 -14.92
C ARG A 289 17.85 -29.07 -14.19
N GLU A 290 18.32 -30.09 -14.89
CA GLU A 290 19.29 -31.05 -14.36
C GLU A 290 20.67 -30.42 -14.10
N ASN A 291 21.13 -29.51 -14.97
CA ASN A 291 22.36 -28.74 -14.76
C ASN A 291 22.28 -27.91 -13.47
N VAL A 292 21.17 -27.19 -13.26
CA VAL A 292 20.93 -26.41 -12.04
C VAL A 292 20.90 -27.31 -10.80
N ARG A 293 20.21 -28.46 -10.86
CA ARG A 293 20.17 -29.43 -9.76
C ARG A 293 21.57 -29.90 -9.37
N ARG A 294 22.40 -30.32 -10.34
CA ARG A 294 23.78 -30.75 -10.10
C ARG A 294 24.68 -29.63 -9.59
N ALA A 295 24.52 -28.41 -10.12
CA ALA A 295 25.27 -27.26 -9.66
C ALA A 295 24.94 -26.93 -8.21
N LEU A 296 23.66 -27.04 -7.82
CA LEU A 296 23.22 -26.83 -6.44
C LEU A 296 23.74 -27.90 -5.48
N GLU A 297 23.78 -29.17 -5.90
CA GLU A 297 24.40 -30.26 -5.13
C GLU A 297 25.90 -30.02 -4.90
N ARG A 298 26.62 -29.58 -5.93
CA ARG A 298 28.04 -29.22 -5.81
C ARG A 298 28.23 -28.01 -4.90
N ALA A 299 27.38 -26.99 -5.01
CA ALA A 299 27.44 -25.82 -4.13
C ALA A 299 27.17 -26.19 -2.66
N ARG A 300 26.24 -27.12 -2.41
CA ARG A 300 25.97 -27.66 -1.06
C ARG A 300 27.18 -28.36 -0.45
N ALA A 301 27.97 -29.08 -1.26
CA ALA A 301 29.17 -29.77 -0.79
C ALA A 301 30.33 -28.81 -0.43
N VAL A 302 30.31 -27.57 -0.93
CA VAL A 302 31.32 -26.53 -0.64
C VAL A 302 31.01 -25.80 0.66
N LEU A 303 29.74 -25.69 1.03
CA LEU A 303 29.28 -24.98 2.23
C LEU A 303 29.22 -25.88 3.45
N THR A 304 29.47 -25.32 4.64
CA THR A 304 29.25 -26.08 5.89
C THR A 304 27.75 -26.30 6.13
N PRO A 305 27.36 -27.31 6.93
CA PRO A 305 25.96 -27.52 7.30
C PRO A 305 25.30 -26.27 7.92
N GLU A 306 26.06 -25.50 8.69
CA GLU A 306 25.60 -24.26 9.34
C GLU A 306 25.44 -23.11 8.34
N GLN A 307 26.31 -23.00 7.33
CA GLN A 307 26.16 -22.01 6.26
C GLN A 307 24.96 -22.36 5.36
N TRP A 308 24.79 -23.64 5.05
CA TRP A 308 23.67 -24.14 4.23
C TRP A 308 22.31 -23.90 4.91
N SER A 309 22.21 -24.13 6.23
CA SER A 309 20.95 -23.94 6.95
C SER A 309 20.48 -22.48 6.98
N LYS A 310 21.41 -21.52 6.94
CA LYS A 310 21.13 -20.08 6.92
C LYS A 310 20.68 -19.55 5.55
N LEU A 311 20.74 -20.35 4.49
CA LEU A 311 20.23 -19.94 3.17
C LEU A 311 18.69 -19.98 3.14
N PRO A 312 18.03 -19.00 2.47
CA PRO A 312 16.59 -19.03 2.23
C PRO A 312 16.15 -20.31 1.48
N ASP A 313 14.96 -20.81 1.77
CA ASP A 313 14.43 -22.04 1.15
C ASP A 313 14.34 -21.95 -0.38
N ALA A 314 14.08 -20.75 -0.92
CA ALA A 314 14.06 -20.48 -2.35
C ALA A 314 15.41 -20.74 -3.06
N LEU A 315 16.54 -20.70 -2.32
CA LEU A 315 17.87 -21.01 -2.87
C LEU A 315 18.28 -22.47 -2.62
N LYS A 316 17.52 -23.22 -1.81
CA LYS A 316 17.79 -24.63 -1.48
C LYS A 316 16.96 -25.60 -2.32
N ALA A 317 15.90 -25.13 -2.96
CA ALA A 317 15.10 -25.90 -3.90
C ALA A 317 15.50 -25.57 -5.35
N SER A 318 15.87 -26.58 -6.13
CA SER A 318 15.85 -26.46 -7.59
C SER A 318 14.39 -26.28 -8.00
N GLY A 319 14.02 -25.09 -8.49
CA GLY A 319 12.64 -24.75 -8.83
C GLY A 319 11.94 -25.87 -9.61
N THR A 320 10.74 -26.24 -9.15
CA THR A 320 9.83 -27.14 -9.87
C THR A 320 9.16 -26.40 -11.02
#